data_AF-A0A2R6G374-F1
#
_entry.id   AF-A0A2R6G374-F1
#
_cell.length_a   1.000
_cell.length_b   1.000
_cell.length_c   1.000
_cell.angle_alpha   90.00
_cell.angle_beta   90.00
_cell.angle_gamma   90.00
#
_symmetry.space_group_name_H-M   'P 1'
#
loop_
_entity.id
_entity.type
_entity.pdbx_description
1 polymer ?
#
loop_
_entity_poly.entity_id
_entity_poly.type
_entity_poly.pdbx_seq_one_letter_code
_entity_poly.pdbx_strand_id
1 'polypeptide(L)'
;MSDEPPNSGTSSTRRAFLRASAGIAATGTLADAGAATPNDAVAPAMERTGDTAPGDGRFHTPGQPSRSAHRALAVVERNVAQQSDSSGFDRVANAVEYLELGSDDPVDAALERADAAGDLDGVLLDFPPGTYRVADGFSISPDRTFGIVGSRTVFRLDPDLRCELKIHGLSRGLFEGVTFDQRAGQAAVSVLLRTDGHIDARDVTYLGAAEAVDDDQGALLRPVATTETASVRIDDLRARGGTNAGSHAWVGSDPPPDHVPGGVVGAFVGRANEGVVQFVDPVLRGWENGIYATRTRGAVQVIGGRFVNNNNTAVRISGAESFCDGATIVLDAGRWPATQPGEFTVGEIQGVSAVRIETGGLDKSGTRLRNLDVRAYEMEQCPGLVVYRGGSGAGRMRRCRLTNHLDGTPAITIDAPGSGGRSASSGAQAVRMDRIEIHGSMTDAPAVRGTSQRPNSLLADSCVRIPDAGPDDVQEVRTRNVGYGPDCTASQRLDSRFGVAGDVPPIRNTTVQPPSPGPGLPGLGVLVGLGAMTAYVLATLPPALRDRLRD
;
A
#
# COMPACT_ATOMS: atom_id res chain seq x y z
N MET A 1 -62.39 41.40 -19.74
CA MET A 1 -62.88 41.77 -18.40
C MET A 1 -62.67 40.56 -17.52
N SER A 2 -61.68 40.42 -16.65
CA SER A 2 -60.50 41.16 -16.16
C SER A 2 -59.88 40.15 -15.16
N ASP A 3 -58.60 40.04 -14.84
CA ASP A 3 -57.30 40.35 -15.42
C ASP A 3 -56.33 39.50 -14.56
N GLU A 4 -55.42 38.75 -15.21
CA GLU A 4 -54.04 38.37 -14.79
C GLU A 4 -53.71 37.68 -13.41
N PRO A 5 -52.53 37.03 -13.25
CA PRO A 5 -51.92 35.94 -14.04
C PRO A 5 -51.21 34.87 -13.13
N PRO A 6 -50.46 33.88 -13.68
CA PRO A 6 -49.91 32.74 -12.94
C PRO A 6 -48.45 32.91 -12.53
N ASN A 7 -48.03 32.23 -11.45
CA ASN A 7 -46.62 32.19 -11.03
C ASN A 7 -45.84 31.08 -11.74
N SER A 8 -44.78 31.48 -12.42
CA SER A 8 -43.73 30.65 -13.02
C SER A 8 -42.34 31.14 -12.59
N GLY A 9 -41.37 30.21 -12.60
CA GLY A 9 -39.92 30.47 -12.55
C GLY A 9 -39.33 30.48 -11.13
N THR A 10 -38.06 30.12 -10.89
CA THR A 10 -36.97 29.62 -11.75
C THR A 10 -35.85 29.14 -10.81
N SER A 11 -34.90 28.40 -11.36
CA SER A 11 -33.67 27.88 -10.75
C SER A 11 -32.77 28.93 -10.08
N SER A 12 -31.97 28.50 -9.09
CA SER A 12 -30.60 29.00 -8.95
C SER A 12 -29.66 27.98 -8.28
N THR A 13 -28.54 27.81 -8.97
CA THR A 13 -27.36 26.96 -8.78
C THR A 13 -26.29 27.58 -7.87
N ARG A 14 -25.40 26.70 -7.36
CA ARG A 14 -23.93 26.87 -7.16
C ARG A 14 -23.40 28.00 -6.25
N ARG A 15 -22.48 27.58 -5.37
CA ARG A 15 -21.45 28.36 -4.62
C ARG A 15 -21.89 29.04 -3.32
N ALA A 16 -21.75 28.31 -2.21
CA ALA A 16 -21.23 28.83 -0.94
C ALA A 16 -19.90 28.11 -0.68
N PHE A 17 -18.80 28.56 -1.28
CA PHE A 17 -17.82 29.57 -0.82
C PHE A 17 -16.85 29.07 0.27
N LEU A 18 -15.62 28.88 -0.21
CA LEU A 18 -14.36 28.63 0.47
C LEU A 18 -13.92 29.78 1.40
N ARG A 19 -13.00 29.42 2.31
CA ARG A 19 -11.77 30.12 2.71
C ARG A 19 -11.72 31.65 2.50
N ALA A 20 -11.48 32.36 3.60
CA ALA A 20 -10.31 33.22 3.86
C ALA A 20 -10.57 33.89 5.23
N SER A 21 -9.63 34.37 6.04
CA SER A 21 -8.31 34.90 5.72
C SER A 21 -7.50 34.99 7.01
N ALA A 22 -6.20 34.68 6.92
CA ALA A 22 -5.21 35.46 7.65
C ALA A 22 -5.29 36.91 7.15
N GLY A 23 -5.36 37.87 8.07
CA GLY A 23 -5.37 39.29 7.80
C GLY A 23 -4.54 40.01 8.85
N ILE A 24 -3.33 40.38 8.46
CA ILE A 24 -2.46 41.32 9.18
C ILE A 24 -3.17 42.68 9.21
N ALA A 25 -3.34 43.26 10.40
CA ALA A 25 -3.67 44.66 10.56
C ALA A 25 -2.73 45.29 11.59
N ALA A 26 -1.83 46.13 11.08
CA ALA A 26 -1.01 47.04 11.85
C ALA A 26 -1.90 48.16 12.41
N THR A 27 -1.78 48.43 13.71
CA THR A 27 -2.08 49.75 14.29
C THR A 27 -0.96 50.09 15.27
N GLY A 28 -0.28 51.19 14.99
CA GLY A 28 0.68 51.80 15.89
C GLY A 28 0.00 52.89 16.72
N THR A 29 0.42 53.00 17.97
CA THR A 29 0.37 54.24 18.74
C THR A 29 1.70 54.41 19.46
N LEU A 30 2.24 55.63 19.36
CA LEU A 30 3.48 56.13 19.93
C LEU A 30 3.25 56.71 21.35
N ALA A 31 4.38 56.95 22.02
CA ALA A 31 4.63 57.72 23.25
C ALA A 31 4.74 56.88 24.54
N ASP A 32 5.72 57.03 25.43
CA ASP A 32 6.77 58.05 25.57
C ASP A 32 7.92 57.50 26.45
N ALA A 33 9.07 58.18 26.39
CA ALA A 33 10.34 57.86 27.03
C ALA A 33 10.40 58.21 28.54
N GLY A 34 11.26 57.50 29.28
CA GLY A 34 11.68 57.90 30.63
C GLY A 34 12.91 57.10 31.09
N ALA A 35 14.00 57.79 31.37
CA ALA A 35 15.35 57.25 31.53
C ALA A 35 15.74 56.84 32.98
N ALA A 36 16.59 55.81 33.06
CA ALA A 36 17.74 55.56 33.97
C ALA A 36 17.60 55.62 35.51
N THR A 37 17.94 54.52 36.20
CA THR A 37 19.24 54.32 36.94
C THR A 37 19.29 52.94 37.68
N PRO A 38 20.50 52.46 38.08
CA PRO A 38 20.80 51.06 38.40
C PRO A 38 20.88 50.75 39.91
N ASN A 39 20.48 49.55 40.32
CA ASN A 39 21.22 48.62 41.21
C ASN A 39 20.37 47.44 41.71
N ASP A 40 21.07 46.30 41.84
CA ASP A 40 20.91 45.23 42.83
C ASP A 40 19.59 44.43 42.91
N ALA A 41 19.60 43.23 42.32
CA ALA A 41 19.67 41.98 43.09
C ALA A 41 19.54 40.76 42.16
N VAL A 42 20.59 39.93 42.14
CA VAL A 42 20.56 38.60 41.52
C VAL A 42 19.64 37.71 42.35
N ALA A 43 18.45 37.39 41.82
CA ALA A 43 17.60 36.30 42.30
C ALA A 43 17.72 35.11 41.32
N PRO A 44 17.83 33.88 41.83
CA PRO A 44 18.12 32.72 41.00
C PRO A 44 16.97 32.47 40.02
N ALA A 45 17.34 32.20 38.77
CA ALA A 45 16.41 31.79 37.73
C ALA A 45 15.62 30.57 38.23
N MET A 46 14.34 30.78 38.51
CA MET A 46 13.37 29.69 38.52
C MET A 46 13.49 28.99 37.18
N GLU A 47 13.92 27.74 37.26
CA GLU A 47 13.89 26.74 36.23
C GLU A 47 12.50 26.76 35.60
N ARG A 48 12.36 27.43 34.45
CA ARG A 48 11.23 27.19 33.56
C ARG A 48 11.39 25.76 33.09
N THR A 49 10.71 24.85 33.79
CA THR A 49 10.27 23.58 33.24
C THR A 49 9.66 23.89 31.88
N GLY A 50 10.43 23.62 30.84
CA GLY A 50 9.96 23.73 29.47
C GLY A 50 8.87 22.70 29.31
N ASP A 51 7.63 23.14 29.47
CA ASP A 51 6.45 22.42 29.01
C ASP A 51 6.69 22.10 27.54
N THR A 52 7.00 20.84 27.30
CA THR A 52 7.04 20.23 25.97
C THR A 52 5.72 20.54 25.29
N ALA A 53 5.79 21.23 24.15
CA ALA A 53 4.64 21.43 23.28
C ALA A 53 3.90 20.09 23.10
N PRO A 54 2.61 19.99 23.46
CA PRO A 54 1.84 18.77 23.25
C PRO A 54 1.56 18.66 21.73
N GLY A 55 2.31 17.83 20.99
CA GLY A 55 2.02 17.71 19.56
C GLY A 55 2.90 16.87 18.63
N ASP A 56 3.99 16.23 19.08
CA ASP A 56 4.88 15.48 18.17
C ASP A 56 5.01 13.97 18.43
N GLY A 57 4.49 13.45 19.55
CA GLY A 57 4.60 12.03 19.89
C GLY A 57 3.94 11.09 18.88
N ARG A 58 2.79 11.47 18.32
CA ARG A 58 1.99 10.61 17.43
C ARG A 58 2.75 10.17 16.18
N PHE A 59 3.49 11.07 15.53
CA PHE A 59 4.20 10.77 14.28
C PHE A 59 5.50 9.96 14.48
N HIS A 60 5.85 9.66 15.73
CA HIS A 60 7.01 8.85 16.10
C HIS A 60 6.61 7.55 16.80
N THR A 61 5.30 7.29 16.91
CA THR A 61 4.77 6.10 17.56
C THR A 61 4.70 4.95 16.54
N PRO A 62 5.32 3.79 16.80
CA PRO A 62 5.09 2.57 16.03
C PRO A 62 3.60 2.24 15.90
N GLY A 63 3.16 1.76 14.75
CA GLY A 63 1.76 1.51 14.43
C GLY A 63 0.97 2.79 14.10
N GLN A 64 1.65 3.92 13.87
CA GLN A 64 1.03 5.18 13.42
C GLN A 64 1.83 5.79 12.26
N PRO A 65 1.16 6.29 11.19
CA PRO A 65 1.84 6.93 10.07
C PRO A 65 2.71 8.11 10.49
N SER A 66 3.90 8.20 9.91
CA SER A 66 4.80 9.33 10.14
C SER A 66 4.35 10.59 9.38
N ARG A 67 4.90 11.77 9.77
CA ARG A 67 4.75 13.01 8.98
C ARG A 67 5.17 12.83 7.52
N SER A 68 6.14 11.95 7.24
CA SER A 68 6.61 11.74 5.86
C SER A 68 5.59 10.96 5.01
N ALA A 69 4.82 10.06 5.62
CA ALA A 69 3.73 9.36 4.96
C ALA A 69 2.58 10.32 4.60
N HIS A 70 2.13 11.15 5.54
CA HIS A 70 1.12 12.18 5.25
C HIS A 70 1.56 13.21 4.20
N ARG A 71 2.86 13.55 4.15
CA ARG A 71 3.39 14.39 3.07
C ARG A 71 3.31 13.70 1.71
N ALA A 72 3.58 12.40 1.64
CA ALA A 72 3.48 11.64 0.39
C ALA A 72 2.02 11.60 -0.11
N LEU A 73 1.05 11.41 0.79
CA LEU A 73 -0.37 11.54 0.48
C LEU A 73 -0.70 12.94 -0.08
N ALA A 74 -0.31 14.00 0.65
CA ALA A 74 -0.58 15.38 0.24
C ALA A 74 0.11 15.78 -1.09
N VAL A 75 1.22 15.13 -1.47
CA VAL A 75 1.87 15.33 -2.77
C VAL A 75 1.00 14.79 -3.90
N VAL A 76 0.48 13.56 -3.76
CA VAL A 76 -0.44 12.99 -4.75
C VAL A 76 -1.70 13.85 -4.85
N GLU A 77 -2.33 14.20 -3.73
CA GLU A 77 -3.52 15.07 -3.71
C GLU A 77 -3.27 16.42 -4.41
N ARG A 78 -2.10 17.02 -4.21
CA ARG A 78 -1.71 18.27 -4.89
C ARG A 78 -1.52 18.07 -6.38
N ASN A 79 -0.84 17.00 -6.80
CA ASN A 79 -0.61 16.70 -8.21
C ASN A 79 -1.95 16.49 -8.93
N VAL A 80 -2.87 15.74 -8.31
CA VAL A 80 -4.23 15.54 -8.82
C VAL A 80 -4.96 16.87 -8.95
N ALA A 81 -4.90 17.74 -7.92
CA ALA A 81 -5.52 19.06 -7.97
C ALA A 81 -4.90 20.01 -9.01
N GLN A 82 -3.63 19.82 -9.37
CA GLN A 82 -2.93 20.61 -10.39
C GLN A 82 -3.17 20.09 -11.82
N GLN A 83 -3.32 18.78 -11.99
CA GLN A 83 -3.61 18.14 -13.27
C GLN A 83 -5.09 18.19 -13.64
N SER A 84 -5.97 18.30 -12.64
CA SER A 84 -7.41 18.45 -12.86
C SER A 84 -7.72 19.88 -13.30
N ASP A 85 -7.67 20.16 -14.61
CA ASP A 85 -8.39 21.28 -15.20
C ASP A 85 -9.87 21.10 -14.80
N SER A 86 -10.39 22.03 -14.01
CA SER A 86 -11.63 21.80 -13.26
C SER A 86 -12.84 21.46 -14.15
N SER A 87 -13.24 20.19 -14.17
CA SER A 87 -14.64 19.78 -14.13
C SER A 87 -14.73 18.49 -13.32
N GLY A 88 -15.68 18.43 -12.39
CA GLY A 88 -16.04 17.18 -11.75
C GLY A 88 -16.70 16.25 -12.76
N PHE A 89 -17.57 15.39 -12.28
CA PHE A 89 -18.49 14.66 -13.15
C PHE A 89 -19.37 15.65 -13.92
N ASP A 90 -19.54 15.42 -15.22
CA ASP A 90 -20.45 16.15 -16.09
C ASP A 90 -21.90 15.93 -15.63
N ARG A 91 -22.19 14.72 -15.14
CA ARG A 91 -23.49 14.31 -14.60
C ARG A 91 -23.34 13.46 -13.35
N VAL A 92 -24.19 13.71 -12.36
CA VAL A 92 -24.46 12.77 -11.26
C VAL A 92 -25.83 12.15 -11.53
N ALA A 93 -25.93 10.83 -11.54
CA ALA A 93 -27.15 10.12 -11.88
C ALA A 93 -27.49 9.08 -10.81
N ASN A 94 -28.78 8.96 -10.47
CA ASN A 94 -29.26 7.84 -9.68
C ASN A 94 -29.04 6.55 -10.49
N ALA A 95 -28.23 5.62 -9.96
CA ALA A 95 -27.82 4.45 -10.71
C ALA A 95 -28.99 3.55 -11.14
N VAL A 96 -30.03 3.42 -10.30
CA VAL A 96 -31.19 2.57 -10.58
C VAL A 96 -31.98 3.10 -11.77
N GLU A 97 -32.32 4.38 -11.76
CA GLU A 97 -33.05 5.01 -12.86
C GLU A 97 -32.21 5.07 -14.13
N TYR A 98 -30.92 5.38 -13.98
CA TYR A 98 -30.02 5.59 -15.11
C TYR A 98 -29.67 4.31 -15.86
N LEU A 99 -29.43 3.22 -15.12
CA LEU A 99 -29.12 1.91 -15.68
C LEU A 99 -30.38 1.07 -15.95
N GLU A 100 -31.57 1.64 -15.70
CA GLU A 100 -32.87 0.98 -15.81
C GLU A 100 -32.95 -0.34 -15.01
N LEU A 101 -32.37 -0.36 -13.81
CA LEU A 101 -32.29 -1.56 -12.98
C LEU A 101 -33.64 -1.89 -12.35
N GLY A 102 -34.20 -3.04 -12.71
CA GLY A 102 -35.25 -3.71 -11.94
C GLY A 102 -34.71 -4.34 -10.65
N SER A 103 -35.62 -4.92 -9.86
CA SER A 103 -35.30 -5.44 -8.51
C SER A 103 -34.35 -6.63 -8.48
N ASP A 104 -34.20 -7.37 -9.59
CA ASP A 104 -33.33 -8.55 -9.70
C ASP A 104 -32.44 -8.49 -10.96
N ASP A 105 -32.40 -7.34 -11.63
CA ASP A 105 -31.59 -7.18 -12.83
C ASP A 105 -30.10 -7.12 -12.44
N PRO A 106 -29.22 -7.83 -13.18
CA PRO A 106 -27.80 -7.82 -12.91
C PRO A 106 -27.18 -6.47 -13.28
N VAL A 107 -26.36 -5.93 -12.37
CA VAL A 107 -25.71 -4.62 -12.56
C VAL A 107 -24.62 -4.67 -13.63
N ASP A 108 -23.94 -5.81 -13.77
CA ASP A 108 -22.85 -6.04 -14.73
C ASP A 108 -23.31 -5.81 -16.18
N ALA A 109 -24.33 -6.53 -16.64
CA ALA A 109 -24.89 -6.35 -17.98
C ALA A 109 -25.44 -4.93 -18.24
N ALA A 110 -25.93 -4.23 -17.21
CA ALA A 110 -26.42 -2.86 -17.35
C ALA A 110 -25.27 -1.85 -17.51
N LEU A 111 -24.19 -2.02 -16.75
CA LEU A 111 -22.97 -1.20 -16.88
C LEU A 111 -22.33 -1.38 -18.26
N GLU A 112 -22.18 -2.61 -18.74
CA GLU A 112 -21.59 -2.86 -20.08
C GLU A 112 -22.43 -2.26 -21.20
N ARG A 113 -23.76 -2.33 -21.08
CA ARG A 113 -24.67 -1.72 -22.06
C ARG A 113 -24.53 -0.19 -22.10
N ALA A 114 -24.45 0.44 -20.94
CA ALA A 114 -24.25 1.88 -20.82
C ALA A 114 -22.85 2.29 -21.35
N ASP A 115 -21.81 1.51 -21.06
CA ASP A 115 -20.46 1.76 -21.58
C ASP A 115 -20.42 1.65 -23.11
N ALA A 116 -21.00 0.59 -23.66
CA ALA A 116 -21.09 0.38 -25.11
C ALA A 116 -21.89 1.47 -25.84
N ALA A 117 -22.81 2.14 -25.15
CA ALA A 117 -23.56 3.29 -25.65
C ALA A 117 -22.79 4.63 -25.54
N GLY A 118 -21.65 4.65 -24.83
CA GLY A 118 -20.91 5.89 -24.51
C GLY A 118 -21.58 6.71 -23.41
N ASP A 119 -22.49 6.12 -22.66
CA ASP A 119 -23.31 6.83 -21.67
C ASP A 119 -22.53 7.07 -20.36
N LEU A 120 -21.53 6.26 -20.04
CA LEU A 120 -20.78 6.38 -18.78
C LEU A 120 -19.75 7.52 -18.75
N ASP A 121 -19.47 8.17 -19.88
CA ASP A 121 -18.48 9.22 -20.00
C ASP A 121 -18.86 10.46 -19.17
N GLY A 122 -17.99 10.84 -18.24
CA GLY A 122 -18.23 11.98 -17.36
C GLY A 122 -19.28 11.73 -16.27
N VAL A 123 -19.72 10.48 -16.04
CA VAL A 123 -20.83 10.16 -15.13
C VAL A 123 -20.36 9.71 -13.75
N LEU A 124 -21.02 10.22 -12.71
CA LEU A 124 -21.03 9.64 -11.37
C LEU A 124 -22.35 8.91 -11.13
N LEU A 125 -22.28 7.59 -11.01
CA LEU A 125 -23.42 6.78 -10.60
C LEU A 125 -23.54 6.81 -9.08
N ASP A 126 -24.61 7.41 -8.58
CA ASP A 126 -25.01 7.39 -7.17
C ASP A 126 -25.97 6.22 -6.96
N PHE A 127 -25.46 5.14 -6.37
CA PHE A 127 -26.25 3.98 -5.99
C PHE A 127 -26.97 4.25 -4.67
N PRO A 128 -28.32 4.23 -4.66
CA PRO A 128 -29.07 4.27 -3.42
C PRO A 128 -28.68 3.10 -2.50
N PRO A 129 -28.89 3.22 -1.17
CA PRO A 129 -28.71 2.10 -0.26
C PRO A 129 -29.52 0.88 -0.71
N GLY A 130 -28.86 -0.27 -0.86
CA GLY A 130 -29.51 -1.44 -1.42
C GLY A 130 -28.54 -2.58 -1.72
N THR A 131 -29.11 -3.70 -2.16
CA THR A 131 -28.36 -4.87 -2.62
C THR A 131 -28.62 -5.04 -4.11
N TYR A 132 -27.54 -5.07 -4.88
CA TYR A 132 -27.53 -5.12 -6.34
C TYR A 132 -26.85 -6.42 -6.75
N ARG A 133 -27.53 -7.18 -7.61
CA ARG A 133 -27.06 -8.49 -8.05
C ARG A 133 -25.91 -8.32 -9.06
N VAL A 134 -24.86 -9.11 -8.88
CA VAL A 134 -23.79 -9.32 -9.85
C VAL A 134 -23.89 -10.77 -10.31
N ALA A 135 -24.22 -10.98 -11.58
CA ALA A 135 -24.42 -12.32 -12.15
C ALA A 135 -23.24 -12.77 -13.03
N ASP A 136 -22.43 -11.83 -13.52
CA ASP A 136 -21.21 -12.07 -14.28
C ASP A 136 -20.13 -11.00 -13.96
N GLY A 137 -18.94 -11.13 -14.54
CA GLY A 137 -17.96 -10.05 -14.61
C GLY A 137 -18.36 -8.98 -15.62
N PHE A 138 -17.68 -7.84 -15.58
CA PHE A 138 -17.82 -6.81 -16.62
C PHE A 138 -16.50 -6.17 -16.96
N SER A 139 -16.42 -5.57 -18.14
CA SER A 139 -15.28 -4.74 -18.54
C SER A 139 -15.72 -3.45 -19.22
N ILE A 140 -15.71 -2.37 -18.46
CA ILE A 140 -16.07 -1.03 -18.94
C ILE A 140 -14.83 -0.14 -19.12
N SER A 141 -14.87 0.74 -20.11
CA SER A 141 -13.81 1.71 -20.38
C SER A 141 -14.35 3.11 -20.68
N PRO A 142 -15.03 3.77 -19.72
CA PRO A 142 -15.55 5.11 -19.94
C PRO A 142 -14.42 6.09 -20.30
N ASP A 143 -14.69 6.99 -21.22
CA ASP A 143 -13.75 8.03 -21.58
C ASP A 143 -13.68 9.09 -20.48
N ARG A 144 -12.45 9.42 -20.07
CA ARG A 144 -12.13 10.50 -19.12
C ARG A 144 -12.55 10.20 -17.68
N THR A 145 -13.71 10.69 -17.26
CA THR A 145 -14.10 10.71 -15.84
C THR A 145 -15.27 9.77 -15.59
N PHE A 146 -15.17 8.85 -14.64
CA PHE A 146 -16.28 7.97 -14.26
C PHE A 146 -16.22 7.60 -12.79
N GLY A 147 -17.37 7.37 -12.15
CA GLY A 147 -17.37 6.94 -10.77
C GLY A 147 -18.63 6.25 -10.31
N ILE A 148 -18.48 5.51 -9.23
CA ILE A 148 -19.55 4.83 -8.50
C ILE A 148 -19.46 5.27 -7.05
N VAL A 149 -20.54 5.81 -6.52
CA VAL A 149 -20.67 6.12 -5.09
C VAL A 149 -21.92 5.45 -4.55
N GLY A 150 -21.88 5.00 -3.31
CA GLY A 150 -23.04 4.35 -2.72
C GLY A 150 -22.97 4.34 -1.21
N SER A 151 -23.91 4.99 -0.54
CA SER A 151 -23.95 4.93 0.93
C SER A 151 -24.63 3.62 1.39
N ARG A 152 -23.82 2.60 1.71
CA ARG A 152 -24.29 1.23 2.03
C ARG A 152 -24.80 0.46 0.81
N THR A 153 -24.07 0.56 -0.30
CA THR A 153 -24.33 -0.21 -1.51
C THR A 153 -23.64 -1.56 -1.42
N VAL A 154 -24.41 -2.64 -1.61
CA VAL A 154 -23.90 -4.01 -1.60
C VAL A 154 -24.05 -4.63 -2.98
N PHE A 155 -22.94 -4.91 -3.65
CA PHE A 155 -22.88 -5.76 -4.83
C PHE A 155 -22.82 -7.22 -4.38
N ARG A 156 -23.95 -7.92 -4.46
CA ARG A 156 -24.09 -9.32 -4.06
C ARG A 156 -23.79 -10.21 -5.26
N LEU A 157 -22.80 -11.06 -5.12
CA LEU A 157 -22.50 -12.09 -6.12
C LEU A 157 -23.54 -13.21 -6.08
N ASP A 158 -23.81 -13.78 -7.25
CA ASP A 158 -24.52 -15.05 -7.33
C ASP A 158 -23.66 -16.21 -6.80
N PRO A 159 -24.29 -17.31 -6.33
CA PRO A 159 -23.56 -18.51 -5.92
C PRO A 159 -22.64 -19.02 -7.03
N ASP A 160 -21.47 -19.49 -6.62
CA ASP A 160 -20.39 -20.06 -7.41
C ASP A 160 -19.78 -19.09 -8.45
N LEU A 161 -20.16 -17.81 -8.41
CA LEU A 161 -19.63 -16.79 -9.31
C LEU A 161 -18.21 -16.40 -8.92
N ARG A 162 -17.25 -16.70 -9.80
CA ARG A 162 -15.89 -16.20 -9.75
C ARG A 162 -15.67 -15.26 -10.95
N CYS A 163 -15.60 -13.96 -10.71
CA CYS A 163 -15.56 -12.98 -11.80
C CYS A 163 -14.54 -11.86 -11.58
N GLU A 164 -14.30 -11.07 -12.64
CA GLU A 164 -13.48 -9.86 -12.60
C GLU A 164 -14.31 -8.66 -13.07
N LEU A 165 -14.31 -7.58 -12.29
CA LEU A 165 -14.90 -6.29 -12.61
C LEU A 165 -13.77 -5.35 -13.05
N LYS A 166 -13.73 -5.04 -14.35
CA LYS A 166 -12.66 -4.24 -14.94
C LYS A 166 -13.17 -2.84 -15.24
N ILE A 167 -12.50 -1.87 -14.65
CA ILE A 167 -12.73 -0.45 -14.92
C ILE A 167 -11.40 0.15 -15.35
N HIS A 168 -11.35 0.59 -16.61
CA HIS A 168 -10.14 1.10 -17.23
C HIS A 168 -10.43 2.33 -18.10
N GLY A 169 -9.41 2.90 -18.74
CA GLY A 169 -9.55 4.08 -19.61
C GLY A 169 -9.72 5.42 -18.88
N LEU A 170 -9.75 5.43 -17.55
CA LEU A 170 -10.06 6.65 -16.79
C LEU A 170 -8.87 7.61 -16.73
N SER A 171 -9.10 8.88 -17.04
CA SER A 171 -8.25 9.99 -16.62
C SER A 171 -8.58 10.44 -15.19
N ARG A 172 -9.83 10.22 -14.73
CA ARG A 172 -10.23 10.40 -13.34
C ARG A 172 -11.31 9.41 -12.88
N GLY A 173 -11.12 8.78 -11.73
CA GLY A 173 -12.09 7.85 -11.14
C GLY A 173 -12.43 8.13 -9.68
N LEU A 174 -13.68 7.86 -9.30
CA LEU A 174 -14.12 7.87 -7.90
C LEU A 174 -14.93 6.61 -7.60
N PHE A 175 -14.53 5.85 -6.58
CA PHE A 175 -15.24 4.66 -6.11
C PHE A 175 -15.41 4.77 -4.60
N GLU A 176 -16.64 4.94 -4.09
CA GLU A 176 -16.83 5.21 -2.66
C GLU A 176 -18.01 4.44 -2.04
N GLY A 177 -17.77 3.82 -0.88
CA GLY A 177 -18.83 3.23 -0.05
C GLY A 177 -19.39 1.89 -0.57
N VAL A 178 -18.63 1.19 -1.40
CA VAL A 178 -19.07 -0.04 -2.06
C VAL A 178 -18.67 -1.28 -1.26
N THR A 179 -19.61 -2.21 -1.12
CA THR A 179 -19.37 -3.52 -0.52
C THR A 179 -19.58 -4.62 -1.55
N PHE A 180 -18.60 -5.49 -1.72
CA PHE A 180 -18.75 -6.74 -2.47
C PHE A 180 -19.10 -7.87 -1.50
N ASP A 181 -20.29 -8.45 -1.64
CA ASP A 181 -20.74 -9.58 -0.84
C ASP A 181 -20.56 -10.89 -1.59
N GLN A 182 -19.51 -11.61 -1.19
CA GLN A 182 -19.06 -12.88 -1.75
C GLN A 182 -19.31 -14.04 -0.78
N ARG A 183 -20.30 -13.92 0.13
CA ARG A 183 -20.67 -15.00 1.07
C ARG A 183 -21.49 -16.12 0.43
N ALA A 184 -22.02 -15.91 -0.78
CA ALA A 184 -22.71 -16.95 -1.53
C ALA A 184 -21.69 -18.03 -1.98
N GLY A 185 -22.11 -19.30 -2.03
CA GLY A 185 -21.23 -20.47 -2.18
C GLY A 185 -20.06 -20.25 -3.15
N GLN A 186 -18.82 -20.48 -2.71
CA GLN A 186 -17.56 -20.31 -3.46
C GLN A 186 -17.37 -19.00 -4.28
N ALA A 187 -18.25 -18.00 -4.09
CA ALA A 187 -18.22 -16.77 -4.86
C ALA A 187 -16.99 -15.94 -4.49
N ALA A 188 -16.43 -15.25 -5.48
CA ALA A 188 -15.32 -14.34 -5.26
C ALA A 188 -15.21 -13.34 -6.41
N VAL A 189 -14.84 -12.10 -6.10
CA VAL A 189 -14.70 -11.05 -7.11
C VAL A 189 -13.29 -10.45 -7.09
N SER A 190 -12.74 -10.26 -8.30
CA SER A 190 -11.56 -9.44 -8.53
C SER A 190 -11.97 -8.09 -9.11
N VAL A 191 -11.41 -6.99 -8.63
CA VAL A 191 -11.65 -5.64 -9.14
C VAL A 191 -10.36 -5.08 -9.68
N LEU A 192 -10.35 -4.78 -10.98
CA LEU A 192 -9.27 -4.09 -11.66
C LEU A 192 -9.63 -2.61 -11.80
N LEU A 193 -8.83 -1.74 -11.17
CA LEU A 193 -8.92 -0.29 -11.29
C LEU A 193 -7.68 0.21 -12.05
N ARG A 194 -7.86 0.62 -13.31
CA ARG A 194 -6.75 1.03 -14.18
C ARG A 194 -6.95 2.45 -14.71
N THR A 195 -5.91 3.28 -14.62
CA THR A 195 -5.97 4.69 -15.00
C THR A 195 -4.62 5.18 -15.53
N ASP A 196 -4.65 6.12 -16.47
CA ASP A 196 -3.49 6.93 -16.89
C ASP A 196 -3.46 8.33 -16.22
N GLY A 197 -4.48 8.65 -15.42
CA GLY A 197 -4.59 9.83 -14.57
C GLY A 197 -4.75 9.44 -13.10
N HIS A 198 -5.91 9.69 -12.47
CA HIS A 198 -6.10 9.42 -11.04
C HIS A 198 -7.38 8.67 -10.69
N ILE A 199 -7.27 7.57 -9.93
CA ILE A 199 -8.43 6.92 -9.27
C ILE A 199 -8.34 7.12 -7.77
N ASP A 200 -9.48 7.47 -7.16
CA ASP A 200 -9.67 7.50 -5.72
C ASP A 200 -10.75 6.48 -5.35
N ALA A 201 -10.37 5.40 -4.66
CA ALA A 201 -11.27 4.40 -4.13
C ALA A 201 -11.26 4.45 -2.61
N ARG A 202 -12.42 4.60 -1.96
CA ARG A 202 -12.54 4.79 -0.51
C ARG A 202 -13.67 3.95 0.06
N ASP A 203 -13.50 3.46 1.29
CA ASP A 203 -14.53 2.66 1.98
C ASP A 203 -15.00 1.48 1.10
N VAL A 204 -14.03 0.68 0.66
CA VAL A 204 -14.28 -0.52 -0.15
C VAL A 204 -14.22 -1.73 0.77
N THR A 205 -15.32 -2.48 0.85
CA THR A 205 -15.41 -3.66 1.71
C THR A 205 -15.64 -4.93 0.90
N TYR A 206 -14.94 -6.01 1.24
CA TYR A 206 -15.23 -7.37 0.78
C TYR A 206 -15.78 -8.17 1.97
N LEU A 207 -17.04 -8.60 1.86
CA LEU A 207 -17.72 -9.44 2.84
C LEU A 207 -17.70 -10.90 2.40
N GLY A 208 -17.18 -11.76 3.26
CA GLY A 208 -16.97 -13.16 2.95
C GLY A 208 -15.53 -13.44 2.54
N ALA A 209 -15.13 -14.70 2.68
CA ALA A 209 -13.83 -15.19 2.27
C ALA A 209 -13.81 -15.52 0.77
N ALA A 210 -12.62 -15.53 0.17
CA ALA A 210 -12.41 -16.08 -1.16
C ALA A 210 -11.57 -17.35 -1.01
N GLU A 211 -12.18 -18.50 -1.28
CA GLU A 211 -11.46 -19.78 -1.27
C GLU A 211 -10.44 -19.81 -2.41
N ALA A 212 -9.23 -20.31 -2.12
CA ALA A 212 -8.32 -20.73 -3.17
C ALA A 212 -8.92 -21.91 -3.92
N VAL A 213 -8.80 -21.87 -5.24
CA VAL A 213 -9.16 -22.98 -6.12
C VAL A 213 -7.99 -23.18 -7.07
N ASP A 214 -8.00 -24.28 -7.82
CA ASP A 214 -6.96 -24.58 -8.83
C ASP A 214 -7.10 -23.68 -10.09
N ASP A 215 -7.28 -22.37 -9.87
CA ASP A 215 -7.31 -21.30 -10.85
C ASP A 215 -6.57 -20.06 -10.33
N ASP A 216 -6.09 -19.21 -11.25
CA ASP A 216 -5.39 -17.96 -10.91
C ASP A 216 -6.39 -16.81 -10.76
N GLN A 217 -7.26 -16.84 -9.75
CA GLN A 217 -8.10 -15.68 -9.43
C GLN A 217 -7.26 -14.42 -9.07
N GLY A 218 -5.95 -14.57 -8.89
CA GLY A 218 -4.95 -13.52 -8.91
C GLY A 218 -4.93 -12.61 -7.68
N ALA A 219 -5.99 -11.83 -7.47
CA ALA A 219 -6.18 -10.95 -6.30
C ALA A 219 -7.59 -10.37 -6.25
N LEU A 220 -8.09 -10.00 -5.06
CA LEU A 220 -9.34 -9.23 -4.95
C LEU A 220 -9.23 -7.86 -5.59
N LEU A 221 -8.15 -7.13 -5.33
CA LEU A 221 -8.00 -5.75 -5.82
C LEU A 221 -6.71 -5.59 -6.61
N ARG A 222 -6.83 -5.04 -7.81
CA ARG A 222 -5.73 -4.83 -8.74
C ARG A 222 -5.70 -3.37 -9.19
N PRO A 223 -5.09 -2.47 -8.40
CA PRO A 223 -4.92 -1.08 -8.82
C PRO A 223 -3.72 -0.95 -9.78
N VAL A 224 -3.88 -0.17 -10.85
CA VAL A 224 -2.87 0.05 -11.88
C VAL A 224 -2.86 1.51 -12.31
N ALA A 225 -1.80 2.24 -11.92
CA ALA A 225 -1.47 3.54 -12.48
C ALA A 225 -0.52 3.34 -13.67
N THR A 226 -1.00 3.53 -14.89
CA THR A 226 -0.31 3.08 -16.12
C THR A 226 0.81 3.99 -16.60
N THR A 227 0.90 5.22 -16.09
CA THR A 227 1.94 6.20 -16.43
C THR A 227 2.65 6.67 -15.17
N GLU A 228 3.87 7.20 -15.30
CA GLU A 228 4.64 7.72 -14.15
C GLU A 228 3.93 8.87 -13.40
N THR A 229 3.05 9.60 -14.09
CA THR A 229 2.25 10.69 -13.51
C THR A 229 0.91 10.22 -12.97
N ALA A 230 0.48 9.01 -13.31
CA ALA A 230 -0.78 8.45 -12.85
C ALA A 230 -0.70 8.04 -11.38
N SER A 231 -1.86 7.97 -10.72
CA SER A 231 -1.96 7.47 -9.36
C SER A 231 -3.27 6.77 -9.06
N VAL A 232 -3.23 5.79 -8.16
CA VAL A 232 -4.43 5.18 -7.57
C VAL A 232 -4.32 5.29 -6.07
N ARG A 233 -5.32 5.89 -5.42
CA ARG A 233 -5.46 5.86 -3.96
C ARG A 233 -6.56 4.89 -3.59
N ILE A 234 -6.25 4.00 -2.65
CA ILE A 234 -7.18 3.08 -2.01
C ILE A 234 -7.20 3.43 -0.51
N ASP A 235 -8.30 3.93 0.00
CA ASP A 235 -8.49 4.38 1.39
C ASP A 235 -9.53 3.50 2.11
N ASP A 236 -9.23 3.07 3.33
CA ASP A 236 -10.08 2.20 4.17
C ASP A 236 -10.57 0.93 3.44
N LEU A 237 -9.65 0.22 2.75
CA LEU A 237 -9.95 -1.10 2.19
C LEU A 237 -10.12 -2.13 3.32
N ARG A 238 -11.26 -2.81 3.37
CA ARG A 238 -11.55 -3.84 4.37
C ARG A 238 -11.84 -5.17 3.70
N ALA A 239 -11.01 -6.18 3.96
CA ALA A 239 -11.21 -7.49 3.35
C ALA A 239 -10.77 -8.63 4.27
N ARG A 240 -11.59 -9.68 4.33
CA ARG A 240 -11.31 -10.93 5.05
C ARG A 240 -11.13 -12.06 4.04
N GLY A 241 -9.93 -12.63 3.96
CA GLY A 241 -9.59 -13.63 2.95
C GLY A 241 -10.14 -15.00 3.21
N GLY A 242 -10.10 -15.40 4.47
CA GLY A 242 -10.34 -16.81 4.77
C GLY A 242 -9.21 -17.73 4.31
N THR A 243 -9.09 -18.88 4.95
CA THR A 243 -7.92 -19.76 4.89
C THR A 243 -8.14 -20.98 4.03
N ASN A 244 -7.00 -21.63 3.79
CA ASN A 244 -6.61 -22.08 2.48
C ASN A 244 -6.75 -20.94 1.48
N ALA A 245 -6.10 -19.81 1.78
CA ALA A 245 -5.79 -18.84 0.74
C ALA A 245 -4.91 -19.46 -0.35
N GLY A 246 -4.48 -20.72 -0.19
CA GLY A 246 -3.60 -21.44 -1.06
C GLY A 246 -2.22 -20.80 -1.07
N SER A 247 -1.33 -21.35 -1.88
CA SER A 247 -0.12 -20.64 -2.25
C SER A 247 -0.01 -20.62 -3.75
N HIS A 248 0.34 -19.45 -4.28
CA HIS A 248 0.72 -19.34 -5.68
C HIS A 248 1.93 -20.25 -5.98
N ALA A 249 2.74 -20.61 -4.96
CA ALA A 249 3.88 -21.51 -5.13
C ALA A 249 3.51 -22.92 -5.65
N TRP A 250 2.26 -23.35 -5.44
CA TRP A 250 1.77 -24.66 -5.86
C TRP A 250 0.92 -24.62 -7.12
N VAL A 251 0.77 -23.45 -7.76
CA VAL A 251 0.07 -23.40 -9.06
C VAL A 251 0.87 -24.21 -10.08
N GLY A 252 0.28 -25.32 -10.55
CA GLY A 252 0.93 -26.25 -11.47
C GLY A 252 1.83 -27.31 -10.81
N SER A 253 1.74 -27.52 -9.49
CA SER A 253 2.38 -28.63 -8.78
C SER A 253 1.48 -29.18 -7.67
N ASP A 254 1.71 -30.44 -7.28
CA ASP A 254 0.94 -31.05 -6.18
C ASP A 254 1.34 -30.39 -4.86
N PRO A 255 0.43 -29.71 -4.14
CA PRO A 255 0.73 -29.20 -2.83
C PRO A 255 0.86 -30.37 -1.82
N PRO A 256 1.54 -30.19 -0.69
CA PRO A 256 1.54 -31.19 0.38
C PRO A 256 0.12 -31.47 0.90
N PRO A 257 -0.10 -32.60 1.59
CA PRO A 257 -1.39 -32.90 2.21
C PRO A 257 -1.93 -31.71 3.01
N ASP A 258 -3.25 -31.49 2.93
CA ASP A 258 -3.99 -30.41 3.60
C ASP A 258 -3.72 -28.97 3.11
N HIS A 259 -3.01 -28.81 1.98
CA HIS A 259 -2.76 -27.50 1.34
C HIS A 259 -3.48 -27.40 -0.02
N VAL A 260 -3.89 -26.18 -0.40
CA VAL A 260 -4.57 -25.91 -1.69
C VAL A 260 -3.67 -25.05 -2.61
N PRO A 261 -3.58 -25.34 -3.92
CA PRO A 261 -2.91 -24.44 -4.86
C PRO A 261 -3.79 -23.21 -5.16
N GLY A 262 -3.22 -22.12 -5.68
CA GLY A 262 -4.03 -20.97 -6.12
C GLY A 262 -4.26 -19.88 -5.08
N GLY A 263 -3.16 -19.32 -4.57
CA GLY A 263 -3.06 -18.14 -3.70
C GLY A 263 -4.03 -16.98 -4.00
N VAL A 264 -5.07 -16.69 -3.20
CA VAL A 264 -5.84 -15.43 -3.35
C VAL A 264 -5.17 -14.30 -2.55
N VAL A 265 -4.65 -13.32 -3.28
CA VAL A 265 -4.03 -12.11 -2.71
C VAL A 265 -5.11 -11.07 -2.36
N GLY A 266 -4.94 -10.36 -1.25
CA GLY A 266 -5.82 -9.23 -0.89
C GLY A 266 -5.73 -8.09 -1.91
N ALA A 267 -4.53 -7.57 -2.16
CA ALA A 267 -4.29 -6.62 -3.24
C ALA A 267 -2.98 -6.91 -4.01
N PHE A 268 -3.04 -6.88 -5.35
CA PHE A 268 -1.89 -7.11 -6.23
C PHE A 268 -1.57 -5.90 -7.10
N VAL A 269 -0.34 -5.40 -6.97
CA VAL A 269 0.21 -4.35 -7.84
C VAL A 269 1.31 -4.95 -8.72
N GLY A 270 0.96 -5.17 -9.99
CA GLY A 270 1.78 -5.88 -10.96
C GLY A 270 2.66 -5.00 -11.86
N ARG A 271 3.24 -5.62 -12.90
CA ARG A 271 4.19 -4.99 -13.84
C ARG A 271 3.62 -3.84 -14.66
N ALA A 272 2.30 -3.81 -14.81
CA ALA A 272 1.58 -2.77 -15.55
C ALA A 272 1.53 -1.43 -14.79
N ASN A 273 1.87 -1.41 -13.50
CA ASN A 273 1.93 -0.18 -12.74
C ASN A 273 3.27 0.54 -12.96
N GLU A 274 3.20 1.77 -13.45
CA GLU A 274 4.31 2.70 -13.68
C GLU A 274 4.24 3.90 -12.74
N GLY A 275 3.03 4.30 -12.33
CA GLY A 275 2.79 5.42 -11.41
C GLY A 275 2.77 5.03 -9.93
N VAL A 276 2.00 5.79 -9.15
CA VAL A 276 1.93 5.64 -7.68
C VAL A 276 0.62 4.98 -7.24
N VAL A 277 0.71 3.85 -6.53
CA VAL A 277 -0.43 3.28 -5.80
C VAL A 277 -0.27 3.53 -4.30
N GLN A 278 -1.28 4.14 -3.68
CA GLN A 278 -1.33 4.39 -2.24
C GLN A 278 -2.42 3.53 -1.59
N PHE A 279 -2.06 2.76 -0.57
CA PHE A 279 -3.00 2.10 0.34
C PHE A 279 -2.99 2.86 1.66
N VAL A 280 -4.12 3.44 2.04
CA VAL A 280 -4.30 4.24 3.25
C VAL A 280 -5.21 3.47 4.21
N ASP A 281 -4.69 3.19 5.40
CA ASP A 281 -5.36 2.47 6.48
C ASP A 281 -6.11 1.17 6.07
N PRO A 282 -5.53 0.27 5.24
CA PRO A 282 -6.18 -0.98 4.87
C PRO A 282 -6.30 -1.92 6.08
N VAL A 283 -7.37 -2.71 6.12
CA VAL A 283 -7.59 -3.80 7.09
C VAL A 283 -7.72 -5.12 6.35
N LEU A 284 -6.63 -5.88 6.32
CA LEU A 284 -6.52 -7.14 5.57
C LEU A 284 -6.15 -8.31 6.49
N ARG A 285 -6.96 -9.36 6.48
CA ARG A 285 -6.71 -10.55 7.29
C ARG A 285 -6.95 -11.85 6.53
N GLY A 286 -6.10 -12.85 6.75
CA GLY A 286 -6.29 -14.19 6.21
C GLY A 286 -6.12 -14.32 4.69
N TRP A 287 -5.37 -13.44 4.03
CA TRP A 287 -5.09 -13.53 2.59
C TRP A 287 -3.76 -14.25 2.32
N GLU A 288 -3.49 -14.73 1.11
CA GLU A 288 -2.17 -15.29 0.77
C GLU A 288 -1.08 -14.24 0.99
N ASN A 289 -1.14 -13.14 0.26
CA ASN A 289 -0.51 -11.89 0.66
C ASN A 289 -1.59 -10.86 1.00
N GLY A 290 -1.36 -10.04 2.04
CA GLY A 290 -2.21 -8.87 2.26
C GLY A 290 -2.07 -7.91 1.08
N ILE A 291 -0.86 -7.39 0.88
CA ILE A 291 -0.48 -6.61 -0.31
C ILE A 291 0.72 -7.27 -0.99
N TYR A 292 0.55 -7.66 -2.25
CA TYR A 292 1.61 -8.15 -3.13
C TYR A 292 2.02 -7.05 -4.11
N ALA A 293 3.17 -6.44 -3.88
CA ALA A 293 3.69 -5.30 -4.64
C ALA A 293 5.20 -5.41 -4.98
N THR A 294 5.68 -6.62 -5.33
CA THR A 294 7.10 -6.83 -5.67
C THR A 294 7.39 -6.77 -7.16
N ARG A 295 6.39 -6.96 -8.03
CA ARG A 295 6.53 -7.04 -9.49
C ARG A 295 6.15 -5.75 -10.22
N THR A 296 6.13 -4.61 -9.53
CA THR A 296 5.70 -3.31 -10.07
C THR A 296 6.90 -2.44 -10.44
N ARG A 297 6.80 -1.69 -11.55
CA ARG A 297 7.81 -0.72 -11.97
C ARG A 297 7.69 0.57 -11.16
N GLY A 298 6.45 1.02 -10.96
CA GLY A 298 6.12 2.20 -10.18
C GLY A 298 6.26 2.03 -8.66
N ALA A 299 5.68 2.99 -7.94
CA ALA A 299 5.75 3.10 -6.50
C ALA A 299 4.51 2.54 -5.82
N VAL A 300 4.69 1.85 -4.70
CA VAL A 300 3.60 1.43 -3.81
C VAL A 300 3.85 1.98 -2.41
N GLN A 301 2.84 2.63 -1.85
CA GLN A 301 2.93 3.33 -0.57
C GLN A 301 1.85 2.81 0.36
N VAL A 302 2.25 2.10 1.42
CA VAL A 302 1.33 1.63 2.46
C VAL A 302 1.44 2.58 3.64
N ILE A 303 0.34 3.26 3.95
CA ILE A 303 0.23 4.32 4.95
C ILE A 303 -0.74 3.83 6.02
N GLY A 304 -0.21 3.43 7.17
CA GLY A 304 -0.99 2.88 8.27
C GLY A 304 -1.50 1.46 8.00
N GLY A 305 -2.70 1.18 8.49
CA GLY A 305 -3.39 -0.08 8.28
C GLY A 305 -3.09 -1.18 9.29
N ARG A 306 -3.90 -2.24 9.22
CA ARG A 306 -3.87 -3.40 10.10
C ARG A 306 -3.88 -4.69 9.30
N PHE A 307 -2.87 -5.52 9.55
CA PHE A 307 -2.73 -6.82 8.91
C PHE A 307 -2.73 -7.92 9.96
N VAL A 308 -3.52 -8.97 9.76
CA VAL A 308 -3.61 -10.08 10.70
C VAL A 308 -3.56 -11.40 9.97
N ASN A 309 -2.56 -12.22 10.26
CA ASN A 309 -2.47 -13.60 9.80
C ASN A 309 -2.72 -13.79 8.30
N ASN A 310 -2.03 -13.03 7.46
CA ASN A 310 -1.95 -13.33 6.04
C ASN A 310 -0.94 -14.48 5.84
N ASN A 311 -1.26 -15.45 4.97
CA ASN A 311 -0.67 -16.79 4.93
C ASN A 311 0.78 -16.84 4.43
N ASN A 312 1.21 -15.86 3.63
CA ASN A 312 2.58 -15.77 3.10
C ASN A 312 3.28 -14.51 3.62
N THR A 313 2.73 -13.33 3.30
CA THR A 313 3.27 -12.07 3.80
C THR A 313 2.17 -11.02 3.94
N ALA A 314 2.16 -10.26 5.04
CA ALA A 314 1.23 -9.14 5.17
C ALA A 314 1.50 -8.04 4.12
N VAL A 315 2.75 -7.60 3.96
CA VAL A 315 3.16 -6.65 2.91
C VAL A 315 4.43 -7.13 2.19
N ARG A 316 4.32 -7.40 0.89
CA ARG A 316 5.45 -7.75 0.01
C ARG A 316 5.74 -6.57 -0.91
N ILE A 317 6.90 -5.92 -0.81
CA ILE A 317 7.11 -4.59 -1.43
C ILE A 317 8.55 -4.32 -1.87
N SER A 318 8.76 -3.52 -2.92
CA SER A 318 10.10 -3.00 -3.23
C SER A 318 10.15 -1.70 -4.05
N GLY A 319 11.25 -0.96 -3.89
CA GLY A 319 11.60 0.20 -4.71
C GLY A 319 11.90 1.45 -3.89
N ALA A 320 12.71 2.36 -4.45
CA ALA A 320 13.18 3.55 -3.75
C ALA A 320 12.05 4.48 -3.29
N GLU A 321 10.98 4.53 -4.07
CA GLU A 321 9.78 5.33 -3.81
C GLU A 321 8.68 4.55 -3.08
N SER A 322 8.90 3.25 -2.88
CA SER A 322 7.95 2.39 -2.18
C SER A 322 8.25 2.34 -0.69
N PHE A 323 7.19 2.34 0.12
CA PHE A 323 7.33 2.29 1.56
C PHE A 323 6.13 1.66 2.27
N CYS A 324 6.38 1.19 3.50
CA CYS A 324 5.35 0.84 4.47
C CYS A 324 5.62 1.64 5.74
N ASP A 325 4.67 2.51 6.12
CA ASP A 325 4.83 3.47 7.20
C ASP A 325 3.61 3.46 8.12
N GLY A 326 3.77 3.06 9.38
CA GLY A 326 2.71 3.11 10.38
C GLY A 326 1.81 1.88 10.46
N ALA A 327 2.08 0.80 9.74
CA ALA A 327 1.26 -0.40 9.77
C ALA A 327 1.38 -1.16 11.11
N THR A 328 0.28 -1.74 11.56
CA THR A 328 0.24 -2.72 12.65
C THR A 328 0.04 -4.11 12.07
N ILE A 329 0.95 -5.05 12.36
CA ILE A 329 0.93 -6.40 11.80
C ILE A 329 0.96 -7.42 12.93
N VAL A 330 0.01 -8.36 12.92
CA VAL A 330 -0.09 -9.42 13.94
C VAL A 330 0.01 -10.80 13.28
N LEU A 331 0.93 -11.61 13.80
CA LEU A 331 1.18 -12.99 13.43
C LEU A 331 0.90 -13.89 14.66
N ASP A 332 -0.24 -14.57 14.66
CA ASP A 332 -0.73 -15.34 15.81
C ASP A 332 -1.66 -16.47 15.34
N ALA A 333 -1.06 -17.61 14.98
CA ALA A 333 -1.77 -18.82 14.58
C ALA A 333 -2.59 -19.42 15.74
N GLY A 334 -2.18 -19.23 16.99
CA GLY A 334 -2.89 -19.72 18.19
C GLY A 334 -4.28 -19.12 18.37
N ARG A 335 -4.54 -17.93 17.79
CA ARG A 335 -5.91 -17.37 17.68
C ARG A 335 -6.83 -18.10 16.70
N TRP A 336 -6.28 -19.05 15.93
CA TRP A 336 -6.98 -19.90 14.97
C TRP A 336 -6.43 -21.34 15.06
N PRO A 337 -6.56 -22.00 16.24
CA PRO A 337 -5.95 -23.30 16.45
C PRO A 337 -6.65 -24.35 15.58
N ALA A 338 -5.90 -25.31 15.02
CA ALA A 338 -6.45 -26.32 14.12
C ALA A 338 -7.66 -27.11 14.70
N THR A 339 -7.76 -27.21 16.04
CA THR A 339 -8.84 -27.91 16.77
C THR A 339 -10.10 -27.07 16.99
N GLN A 340 -9.98 -25.75 16.96
CA GLN A 340 -11.11 -24.86 16.74
C GLN A 340 -10.86 -24.25 15.38
N PRO A 341 -11.13 -25.00 14.29
CA PRO A 341 -11.16 -24.34 13.00
C PRO A 341 -12.04 -23.11 13.25
N GLY A 342 -11.49 -21.92 13.04
CA GLY A 342 -12.36 -20.77 12.91
C GLY A 342 -13.26 -21.03 11.71
N GLU A 343 -13.57 -20.01 10.94
CA GLU A 343 -13.74 -20.33 9.52
C GLU A 343 -12.42 -20.98 8.97
N PHE A 344 -11.28 -20.97 9.70
CA PHE A 344 -9.97 -20.88 9.08
C PHE A 344 -8.69 -21.37 9.84
N THR A 345 -7.68 -21.96 9.14
CA THR A 345 -6.32 -22.41 9.59
C THR A 345 -5.17 -21.66 8.89
N VAL A 346 -4.22 -21.09 9.65
CA VAL A 346 -3.04 -20.37 9.11
C VAL A 346 -1.89 -21.36 8.88
N GLY A 347 -1.31 -21.39 7.67
CA GLY A 347 -0.18 -22.29 7.37
C GLY A 347 0.34 -22.11 5.94
N GLU A 348 1.59 -21.65 5.79
CA GLU A 348 2.36 -21.84 4.56
C GLU A 348 3.74 -22.41 4.90
N ILE A 349 4.13 -23.43 4.13
CA ILE A 349 5.44 -24.10 4.09
C ILE A 349 6.62 -23.17 3.73
N GLN A 350 6.36 -21.96 3.23
CA GLN A 350 7.40 -20.95 2.98
C GLN A 350 7.64 -20.04 4.21
N GLY A 351 6.78 -20.16 5.22
CA GLY A 351 6.74 -19.37 6.43
C GLY A 351 6.20 -17.95 6.25
N VAL A 352 5.43 -17.51 7.25
CA VAL A 352 4.72 -16.23 7.27
C VAL A 352 5.67 -15.10 7.64
N SER A 353 5.70 -14.02 6.86
CA SER A 353 6.44 -12.79 7.22
C SER A 353 5.51 -11.59 7.41
N ALA A 354 5.88 -10.63 8.26
CA ALA A 354 5.14 -9.38 8.33
C ALA A 354 5.44 -8.50 7.10
N VAL A 355 6.72 -8.28 6.81
CA VAL A 355 7.13 -7.54 5.63
C VAL A 355 8.25 -8.26 4.89
N ARG A 356 8.08 -8.46 3.59
CA ARG A 356 9.08 -9.08 2.72
C ARG A 356 9.48 -8.12 1.61
N ILE A 357 10.77 -7.82 1.53
CA ILE A 357 11.35 -6.95 0.51
C ILE A 357 11.91 -7.82 -0.61
N GLU A 358 11.33 -7.70 -1.80
CA GLU A 358 11.69 -8.48 -2.98
C GLU A 358 11.28 -7.74 -4.26
N THR A 359 11.96 -7.98 -5.37
CA THR A 359 11.81 -7.22 -6.62
C THR A 359 11.17 -8.00 -7.76
N GLY A 360 10.86 -9.30 -7.58
CA GLY A 360 10.28 -10.11 -8.65
C GLY A 360 11.15 -10.15 -9.93
N GLY A 361 12.47 -10.00 -9.80
CA GLY A 361 13.42 -9.93 -10.91
C GLY A 361 13.59 -8.53 -11.53
N LEU A 362 12.98 -7.50 -10.96
CA LEU A 362 13.26 -6.10 -11.32
C LEU A 362 14.52 -5.62 -10.62
N ASP A 363 15.26 -4.71 -11.25
CA ASP A 363 16.40 -4.06 -10.63
C ASP A 363 15.92 -2.88 -9.76
N LYS A 364 15.48 -3.18 -8.53
CA LYS A 364 14.95 -2.19 -7.58
C LYS A 364 15.70 -2.24 -6.24
N SER A 365 15.90 -1.06 -5.69
CA SER A 365 16.58 -0.83 -4.40
C SER A 365 15.96 0.35 -3.68
N GLY A 366 16.14 0.46 -2.36
CA GLY A 366 15.81 1.65 -1.58
C GLY A 366 14.46 1.65 -0.83
N THR A 367 13.83 0.48 -0.65
CA THR A 367 12.57 0.34 0.09
C THR A 367 12.67 0.91 1.50
N ARG A 368 11.61 1.59 1.96
CA ARG A 368 11.59 2.26 3.27
C ARG A 368 10.51 1.67 4.17
N LEU A 369 10.89 1.26 5.37
CA LEU A 369 10.01 0.79 6.43
C LEU A 369 10.10 1.76 7.61
N ARG A 370 8.96 2.24 8.13
CA ARG A 370 8.92 3.24 9.20
C ARG A 370 7.77 3.01 10.14
N ASN A 371 7.96 3.31 11.42
CA ASN A 371 6.87 3.28 12.41
C ASN A 371 6.04 1.99 12.37
N LEU A 372 6.65 0.84 12.06
CA LEU A 372 5.92 -0.43 12.04
C LEU A 372 5.77 -0.94 13.47
N ASP A 373 4.60 -1.49 13.80
CA ASP A 373 4.37 -2.27 15.01
C ASP A 373 4.04 -3.70 14.59
N VAL A 374 5.02 -4.60 14.72
CA VAL A 374 4.89 -6.00 14.34
C VAL A 374 4.90 -6.86 15.59
N ARG A 375 3.93 -7.77 15.69
CA ARG A 375 3.76 -8.65 16.84
C ARG A 375 3.57 -10.09 16.38
N ALA A 376 4.48 -10.96 16.77
CA ALA A 376 4.41 -12.38 16.51
C ALA A 376 4.38 -13.16 17.82
N TYR A 377 3.37 -14.02 17.94
CA TYR A 377 3.11 -14.81 19.14
C TYR A 377 3.25 -16.30 18.86
N GLU A 378 2.63 -16.78 17.79
CA GLU A 378 2.63 -18.19 17.42
C GLU A 378 2.53 -18.32 15.91
N MET A 379 3.41 -19.11 15.30
CA MET A 379 3.42 -19.44 13.88
C MET A 379 4.17 -20.76 13.70
N GLU A 380 3.72 -21.62 12.80
CA GLU A 380 4.40 -22.88 12.49
C GLU A 380 5.76 -22.64 11.81
N GLN A 381 5.79 -21.71 10.85
CA GLN A 381 7.01 -21.32 10.15
C GLN A 381 7.05 -19.81 9.93
N CYS A 382 8.20 -19.21 10.20
CA CYS A 382 8.48 -17.81 9.96
C CYS A 382 9.97 -17.62 9.64
N PRO A 383 10.33 -17.19 8.41
CA PRO A 383 11.74 -16.94 8.06
C PRO A 383 12.29 -15.65 8.71
N GLY A 384 11.41 -14.86 9.31
CA GLY A 384 11.68 -13.61 9.99
C GLY A 384 10.49 -12.66 9.88
N LEU A 385 10.34 -11.75 10.84
CA LEU A 385 9.24 -10.78 10.81
C LEU A 385 9.43 -9.80 9.65
N VAL A 386 10.65 -9.29 9.48
CA VAL A 386 11.05 -8.49 8.33
C VAL A 386 12.15 -9.21 7.56
N VAL A 387 11.93 -9.44 6.27
CA VAL A 387 12.84 -10.22 5.42
C VAL A 387 13.30 -9.41 4.22
N TYR A 388 14.60 -9.15 4.12
CA TYR A 388 15.25 -8.61 2.93
C TYR A 388 15.77 -9.76 2.06
N ARG A 389 15.07 -10.09 0.97
CA ARG A 389 15.42 -11.21 0.09
C ARG A 389 16.66 -10.91 -0.75
N GLY A 390 17.34 -11.93 -1.25
CA GLY A 390 18.56 -11.79 -2.06
C GLY A 390 18.40 -10.96 -3.34
N GLY A 391 17.22 -10.96 -3.95
CA GLY A 391 16.92 -10.09 -5.10
C GLY A 391 16.71 -8.61 -4.75
N SER A 392 16.54 -8.27 -3.46
CA SER A 392 16.36 -6.88 -3.02
C SER A 392 17.68 -6.14 -2.87
N GLY A 393 17.71 -4.88 -3.34
CA GLY A 393 18.81 -3.96 -3.06
C GLY A 393 18.80 -3.41 -1.62
N ALA A 394 19.39 -2.25 -1.42
CA ALA A 394 19.45 -1.53 -0.16
C ALA A 394 18.05 -1.26 0.42
N GLY A 395 18.01 -1.10 1.74
CA GLY A 395 16.79 -0.84 2.48
C GLY A 395 17.02 0.13 3.63
N ARG A 396 15.93 0.78 4.07
CA ARG A 396 15.93 1.60 5.29
C ARG A 396 14.77 1.21 6.18
N MET A 397 15.07 0.91 7.43
CA MET A 397 14.07 0.65 8.46
C MET A 397 14.29 1.64 9.61
N ARG A 398 13.22 2.25 10.12
CA ARG A 398 13.35 3.27 11.17
C ARG A 398 12.19 3.28 12.14
N ARG A 399 12.45 3.43 13.45
CA ARG A 399 11.42 3.60 14.49
C ARG A 399 10.37 2.49 14.47
N CYS A 400 10.81 1.25 14.31
CA CYS A 400 9.91 0.11 14.28
C CYS A 400 10.00 -0.64 15.61
N ARG A 401 8.86 -1.19 16.05
CA ARG A 401 8.76 -2.10 17.18
C ARG A 401 8.45 -3.50 16.66
N LEU A 402 9.31 -4.44 17.02
CA LEU A 402 9.20 -5.85 16.65
C LEU A 402 9.09 -6.66 17.95
N THR A 403 7.91 -7.24 18.16
CA THR A 403 7.64 -8.19 19.25
C THR A 403 7.67 -9.58 18.66
N ASN A 404 8.60 -10.43 19.09
CA ASN A 404 8.79 -11.77 18.53
C ASN A 404 8.89 -12.84 19.61
N HIS A 405 7.84 -13.63 19.76
CA HIS A 405 7.82 -14.80 20.65
C HIS A 405 8.03 -16.13 19.92
N LEU A 406 8.45 -16.09 18.65
CA LEU A 406 8.73 -17.28 17.87
C LEU A 406 10.17 -17.76 18.12
N ASP A 407 10.31 -18.97 18.64
CA ASP A 407 11.61 -19.62 18.80
C ASP A 407 12.18 -20.06 17.44
N GLY A 408 13.51 -20.06 17.30
CA GLY A 408 14.22 -20.37 16.06
C GLY A 408 14.11 -19.31 14.95
N THR A 409 13.34 -18.25 15.16
CA THR A 409 13.03 -17.21 14.17
C THR A 409 13.64 -15.85 14.54
N PRO A 410 14.52 -15.27 13.70
CA PRO A 410 14.98 -13.89 13.88
C PRO A 410 13.86 -12.86 13.71
N ALA A 411 13.96 -11.72 14.40
CA ALA A 411 13.04 -10.60 14.11
C ALA A 411 13.31 -9.99 12.72
N ILE A 412 14.59 -9.91 12.33
CA ILE A 412 15.00 -9.38 11.03
C ILE A 412 15.96 -10.37 10.35
N THR A 413 15.65 -10.71 9.10
CA THR A 413 16.49 -11.56 8.25
C THR A 413 16.93 -10.78 7.02
N ILE A 414 18.24 -10.82 6.72
CA ILE A 414 18.84 -10.16 5.56
C ILE A 414 19.62 -11.20 4.77
N ASP A 415 19.06 -11.61 3.63
CA ASP A 415 19.62 -12.65 2.78
C ASP A 415 20.78 -12.11 1.92
N ALA A 416 21.74 -12.99 1.59
CA ALA A 416 22.84 -12.68 0.67
C ALA A 416 22.31 -12.20 -0.70
N PRO A 417 22.93 -11.19 -1.34
CA PRO A 417 22.51 -10.75 -2.68
C PRO A 417 22.52 -11.91 -3.67
N GLY A 418 21.48 -12.02 -4.50
CA GLY A 418 21.37 -13.09 -5.50
C GLY A 418 20.86 -14.44 -4.97
N SER A 419 20.72 -14.59 -3.65
CA SER A 419 20.14 -15.80 -3.07
C SER A 419 18.63 -15.96 -3.39
N GLY A 420 18.15 -17.20 -3.39
CA GLY A 420 16.75 -17.51 -3.66
C GLY A 420 16.37 -17.47 -5.15
N GLY A 421 17.33 -17.66 -6.06
CA GLY A 421 17.08 -17.83 -7.50
C GLY A 421 16.71 -16.55 -8.27
N ARG A 422 16.89 -15.38 -7.66
CA ARG A 422 16.66 -14.07 -8.30
C ARG A 422 17.96 -13.29 -8.30
N SER A 423 18.30 -12.66 -9.43
CA SER A 423 19.45 -11.77 -9.53
C SER A 423 19.37 -10.66 -8.48
N ALA A 424 20.51 -10.32 -7.89
CA ALA A 424 20.63 -9.15 -7.04
C ALA A 424 20.32 -7.88 -7.85
N SER A 425 19.80 -6.85 -7.17
CA SER A 425 19.79 -5.49 -7.73
C SER A 425 21.22 -5.04 -8.03
N SER A 426 21.44 -4.23 -9.07
CA SER A 426 22.77 -3.71 -9.45
C SER A 426 23.28 -2.61 -8.51
N GLY A 427 22.40 -2.00 -7.73
CA GLY A 427 22.71 -0.87 -6.86
C GLY A 427 23.30 -1.25 -5.50
N ALA A 428 23.35 -0.26 -4.60
CA ALA A 428 23.74 -0.46 -3.21
C ALA A 428 22.88 -1.56 -2.56
N GLN A 429 23.50 -2.37 -1.71
CA GLN A 429 22.89 -3.56 -1.07
C GLN A 429 22.69 -3.41 0.44
N ALA A 430 23.31 -2.40 1.06
CA ALA A 430 23.34 -2.26 2.51
C ALA A 430 21.95 -1.92 3.09
N VAL A 431 21.61 -2.57 4.20
CA VAL A 431 20.39 -2.28 4.96
C VAL A 431 20.73 -1.37 6.14
N ARG A 432 20.00 -0.26 6.28
CA ARG A 432 20.15 0.68 7.40
C ARG A 432 18.96 0.60 8.32
N MET A 433 19.19 0.25 9.57
CA MET A 433 18.19 0.11 10.62
C MET A 433 18.50 1.12 11.72
N ASP A 434 17.56 2.01 12.04
CA ASP A 434 17.72 3.12 13.00
C ASP A 434 16.58 3.14 14.01
N ARG A 435 16.87 3.18 15.31
CA ARG A 435 15.82 3.22 16.36
C ARG A 435 14.83 2.07 16.24
N ILE A 436 15.36 0.85 16.18
CA ILE A 436 14.55 -0.36 16.21
C ILE A 436 14.44 -0.84 17.66
N GLU A 437 13.24 -1.18 18.07
CA GLU A 437 12.97 -1.87 19.34
C GLU A 437 12.61 -3.31 19.03
N ILE A 438 13.47 -4.25 19.42
CA ILE A 438 13.23 -5.68 19.28
C ILE A 438 13.06 -6.27 20.68
N HIS A 439 11.97 -7.01 20.92
CA HIS A 439 11.76 -7.70 22.19
C HIS A 439 10.97 -8.99 22.01
N GLY A 440 11.04 -9.89 22.99
CA GLY A 440 10.34 -11.19 22.99
C GLY A 440 11.22 -12.31 23.54
N SER A 441 10.92 -13.58 23.19
CA SER A 441 11.69 -14.75 23.64
C SER A 441 12.82 -15.11 22.68
N MET A 442 12.50 -15.38 21.40
CA MET A 442 13.45 -15.71 20.33
C MET A 442 14.52 -16.75 20.74
N THR A 443 14.13 -17.84 21.41
CA THR A 443 15.08 -18.89 21.81
C THR A 443 15.75 -19.48 20.55
N ASP A 444 17.05 -19.80 20.60
CA ASP A 444 17.80 -20.40 19.49
C ASP A 444 17.87 -19.58 18.19
N ALA A 445 17.64 -18.26 18.25
CA ALA A 445 17.83 -17.37 17.10
C ALA A 445 18.34 -15.97 17.50
N PRO A 446 19.21 -15.37 16.69
CA PRO A 446 19.61 -13.98 16.90
C PRO A 446 18.42 -13.04 16.64
N ALA A 447 18.38 -11.89 17.30
CA ALA A 447 17.42 -10.82 17.00
C ALA A 447 17.53 -10.35 15.53
N VAL A 448 18.76 -10.26 15.01
CA VAL A 448 19.03 -9.90 13.61
C VAL A 448 20.00 -10.91 12.99
N ARG A 449 19.57 -11.55 11.90
CA ARG A 449 20.41 -12.43 11.08
C ARG A 449 20.77 -11.76 9.76
N GLY A 450 22.05 -11.45 9.59
CA GLY A 450 22.58 -10.81 8.39
C GLY A 450 23.42 -11.70 7.48
N THR A 451 24.22 -11.04 6.64
CA THR A 451 25.20 -11.67 5.75
C THR A 451 26.38 -10.74 5.48
N SER A 452 27.59 -11.31 5.50
CA SER A 452 28.83 -10.58 5.16
C SER A 452 28.85 -10.06 3.72
N GLN A 453 28.02 -10.62 2.83
CA GLN A 453 27.90 -10.20 1.42
C GLN A 453 27.12 -8.88 1.23
N ARG A 454 26.56 -8.30 2.30
CA ARG A 454 26.02 -6.94 2.30
C ARG A 454 26.88 -6.05 3.21
N PRO A 455 28.14 -5.79 2.82
CA PRO A 455 29.05 -5.01 3.64
C PRO A 455 28.42 -3.64 3.89
N ASN A 456 28.58 -3.15 5.12
CA ASN A 456 28.03 -1.89 5.62
C ASN A 456 26.54 -1.90 6.00
N SER A 457 25.86 -3.05 6.06
CA SER A 457 24.59 -3.12 6.79
C SER A 457 24.79 -2.73 8.26
N LEU A 458 23.87 -1.94 8.82
CA LEU A 458 24.02 -1.31 10.14
C LEU A 458 22.71 -1.29 10.91
N LEU A 459 22.77 -1.75 12.16
CA LEU A 459 21.79 -1.50 13.21
C LEU A 459 22.33 -0.39 14.12
N ALA A 460 21.60 0.73 14.22
CA ALA A 460 22.03 1.88 14.99
C ALA A 460 20.94 2.40 15.93
N ASP A 461 21.37 2.95 17.07
CA ASP A 461 20.51 3.71 18.00
C ASP A 461 19.27 2.90 18.42
N SER A 462 19.46 1.59 18.64
CA SER A 462 18.41 0.58 18.75
C SER A 462 18.50 -0.18 20.06
N CYS A 463 17.46 -0.92 20.41
CA CYS A 463 17.46 -1.79 21.58
C CYS A 463 16.99 -3.21 21.26
N VAL A 464 17.70 -4.19 21.83
CA VAL A 464 17.38 -5.62 21.78
C VAL A 464 17.10 -6.12 23.21
N ARG A 465 15.83 -6.42 23.50
CA ARG A 465 15.33 -6.91 24.79
C ARG A 465 14.84 -8.35 24.67
N ILE A 466 15.78 -9.27 24.53
CA ILE A 466 15.52 -10.72 24.66
C ILE A 466 16.24 -11.27 25.89
N PRO A 467 15.85 -12.45 26.41
CA PRO A 467 16.60 -13.11 27.47
C PRO A 467 18.07 -13.23 27.10
N ASP A 468 18.95 -12.90 28.06
CA ASP A 468 20.42 -12.98 27.91
C ASP A 468 21.01 -12.21 26.72
N ALA A 469 20.29 -11.20 26.22
CA ALA A 469 20.69 -10.46 25.03
C ALA A 469 22.11 -9.90 25.12
N GLY A 470 22.88 -10.10 24.04
CA GLY A 470 24.23 -9.61 23.88
C GLY A 470 24.57 -9.30 22.41
N PRO A 471 25.81 -8.86 22.15
CA PRO A 471 26.26 -8.51 20.80
C PRO A 471 26.11 -9.64 19.76
N ASP A 472 26.19 -10.89 20.20
CA ASP A 472 26.11 -12.07 19.32
C ASP A 472 24.69 -12.30 18.76
N ASP A 473 23.67 -11.61 19.31
CA ASP A 473 22.30 -11.60 18.80
C ASP A 473 22.11 -10.71 17.57
N VAL A 474 23.17 -10.03 17.13
CA VAL A 474 23.21 -9.27 15.87
C VAL A 474 24.33 -9.85 15.02
N GLN A 475 23.96 -10.78 14.14
CA GLN A 475 24.91 -11.54 13.34
C GLN A 475 25.14 -10.87 11.97
N GLU A 476 26.40 -10.75 11.57
CA GLU A 476 26.79 -10.29 10.22
C GLU A 476 26.21 -8.92 9.83
N VAL A 477 25.91 -8.08 10.84
CA VAL A 477 25.43 -6.71 10.72
C VAL A 477 26.23 -5.86 11.68
N ARG A 478 26.70 -4.69 11.25
CA ARG A 478 27.42 -3.78 12.14
C ARG A 478 26.45 -3.15 13.13
N THR A 479 26.92 -2.87 14.34
CA THR A 479 26.13 -2.19 15.37
C THR A 479 26.74 -0.82 15.70
N ARG A 480 25.90 0.13 16.12
CA ARG A 480 26.35 1.42 16.68
C ARG A 480 25.32 1.93 17.68
N ASN A 481 25.73 2.15 18.94
CA ASN A 481 24.81 2.60 19.98
C ASN A 481 23.58 1.67 20.08
N VAL A 482 23.84 0.36 20.13
CA VAL A 482 22.80 -0.66 20.34
C VAL A 482 22.86 -1.08 21.79
N GLY A 483 21.74 -0.99 22.48
CA GLY A 483 21.56 -1.47 23.84
C GLY A 483 21.05 -2.91 23.87
N TYR A 484 21.57 -3.72 24.78
CA TYR A 484 21.11 -5.10 25.03
C TYR A 484 20.55 -5.25 26.45
N GLY A 485 19.68 -6.24 26.62
CA GLY A 485 19.06 -6.60 27.89
C GLY A 485 17.82 -5.75 28.22
N PRO A 486 17.17 -6.01 29.37
CA PRO A 486 15.88 -5.40 29.72
C PRO A 486 15.91 -3.86 29.71
N ASP A 487 17.02 -3.27 30.16
CA ASP A 487 17.17 -1.82 30.29
C ASP A 487 17.83 -1.15 29.08
N CYS A 488 18.25 -1.92 28.07
CA CYS A 488 19.00 -1.41 26.91
C CYS A 488 20.30 -0.65 27.28
N THR A 489 20.87 -0.89 28.46
CA THR A 489 22.00 -0.10 29.00
C THR A 489 23.36 -0.63 28.59
N ALA A 490 23.45 -1.90 28.18
CA ALA A 490 24.66 -2.49 27.61
C ALA A 490 24.90 -1.94 26.20
N SER A 491 25.49 -0.75 26.10
CA SER A 491 25.89 -0.17 24.81
C SER A 491 27.33 -0.55 24.47
N GLN A 492 27.56 -1.11 23.28
CA GLN A 492 28.91 -1.12 22.72
C GLN A 492 29.29 0.31 22.33
N ARG A 493 30.29 0.88 23.02
CA ARG A 493 31.12 1.95 22.44
C ARG A 493 32.01 1.28 21.38
N LEU A 494 31.97 1.82 20.17
CA LEU A 494 32.73 1.33 19.01
C LEU A 494 34.25 1.44 19.27
N ASP A 495 34.96 0.31 19.21
CA ASP A 495 36.43 0.26 19.30
C ASP A 495 37.14 0.33 17.93
N SER A 496 36.49 0.79 16.87
CA SER A 496 37.18 1.05 15.60
C SER A 496 36.76 2.36 14.94
N ARG A 497 37.77 3.11 14.48
CA ARG A 497 37.63 4.44 13.88
C ARG A 497 36.82 4.36 12.58
N PHE A 498 35.83 5.24 12.48
CA PHE A 498 35.01 5.46 11.30
C PHE A 498 35.64 6.49 10.35
N GLY A 499 35.46 6.28 9.05
CA GLY A 499 35.57 7.31 8.02
C GLY A 499 36.73 7.11 7.03
N VAL A 500 36.42 6.56 5.85
CA VAL A 500 36.94 7.15 4.62
C VAL A 500 35.74 7.81 3.94
N ALA A 501 35.79 9.12 3.78
CA ALA A 501 34.80 9.88 3.04
C ALA A 501 34.90 9.48 1.55
N GLY A 502 33.88 8.81 1.01
CA GLY A 502 33.88 8.39 -0.40
C GLY A 502 32.61 7.65 -0.84
N ASP A 503 32.08 6.73 -0.02
CA ASP A 503 30.99 5.82 -0.46
C ASP A 503 29.60 6.16 0.09
N VAL A 504 29.42 7.39 0.57
CA VAL A 504 28.08 7.95 0.78
C VAL A 504 27.73 8.71 -0.49
N PRO A 505 26.93 8.16 -1.42
CA PRO A 505 26.47 8.96 -2.53
C PRO A 505 25.72 10.16 -1.95
N PRO A 506 26.03 11.40 -2.38
CA PRO A 506 25.26 12.56 -1.97
C PRO A 506 23.80 12.31 -2.30
N ILE A 507 22.92 12.55 -1.32
CA ILE A 507 21.49 12.60 -1.57
C ILE A 507 21.28 13.81 -2.49
N ARG A 508 21.18 13.57 -3.80
CA ARG A 508 20.49 14.51 -4.66
C ARG A 508 19.02 14.42 -4.27
N ASN A 509 18.58 15.43 -3.54
CA ASN A 509 17.18 15.66 -3.31
C ASN A 509 16.55 16.02 -4.66
N THR A 510 16.16 15.03 -5.47
CA THR A 510 15.36 15.24 -6.68
C THR A 510 13.90 15.50 -6.30
N THR A 511 13.68 16.40 -5.33
CA THR A 511 12.50 17.25 -5.41
C THR A 511 12.60 17.95 -6.75
N VAL A 512 11.87 17.41 -7.71
CA VAL A 512 11.21 18.08 -8.80
C VAL A 512 11.34 19.59 -8.65
N GLN A 513 12.30 20.19 -9.35
CA GLN A 513 11.98 21.48 -9.94
C GLN A 513 10.92 21.17 -11.00
N PRO A 514 9.77 21.86 -11.01
CA PRO A 514 8.87 21.76 -12.13
C PRO A 514 9.65 22.08 -13.42
N PRO A 515 9.45 21.36 -14.52
CA PRO A 515 10.08 21.71 -15.78
C PRO A 515 9.74 23.16 -16.10
N SER A 516 10.78 23.99 -16.20
CA SER A 516 10.63 25.33 -16.76
C SER A 516 10.20 25.17 -18.22
N PRO A 517 9.21 25.93 -18.72
CA PRO A 517 8.80 25.83 -20.11
C PRO A 517 9.91 26.43 -20.98
N GLY A 518 10.74 25.56 -21.56
CA GLY A 518 11.79 25.91 -22.51
C GLY A 518 11.48 25.31 -23.89
N PRO A 519 11.83 26.00 -24.98
CA PRO A 519 11.20 25.83 -26.28
C PRO A 519 11.61 24.52 -26.95
N GLY A 520 10.66 23.96 -27.71
CA GLY A 520 10.80 22.65 -28.33
C GLY A 520 11.94 22.55 -29.33
N LEU A 521 12.42 21.31 -29.50
CA LEU A 521 13.06 20.87 -30.74
C LEU A 521 12.59 19.45 -31.09
N PRO A 522 12.45 19.15 -32.39
CA PRO A 522 11.75 17.99 -32.91
C PRO A 522 12.69 16.80 -33.13
N GLY A 523 12.11 15.60 -33.16
CA GLY A 523 12.72 14.45 -33.85
C GLY A 523 13.20 13.33 -32.92
N LEU A 524 12.26 12.48 -32.51
CA LEU A 524 12.55 11.09 -32.10
C LEU A 524 11.28 10.22 -32.17
N GLY A 525 10.56 10.33 -33.29
CA GLY A 525 9.60 9.31 -33.69
C GLY A 525 10.31 8.36 -34.66
N VAL A 526 10.34 7.05 -34.35
CA VAL A 526 10.29 5.91 -35.29
C VAL A 526 10.63 4.55 -34.65
N LEU A 527 11.21 4.45 -33.44
CA LEU A 527 11.67 3.14 -32.90
C LEU A 527 10.73 2.39 -31.93
N VAL A 528 9.53 2.89 -31.62
CA VAL A 528 8.60 2.24 -30.68
C VAL A 528 7.50 1.40 -31.38
N GLY A 529 7.39 1.44 -32.71
CA GLY A 529 6.26 0.87 -33.45
C GLY A 529 6.26 -0.64 -33.72
N LEU A 530 7.36 -1.37 -33.48
CA LEU A 530 7.48 -2.77 -33.96
C LEU A 530 7.26 -3.84 -32.89
N GLY A 531 7.42 -3.54 -31.60
CA GLY A 531 7.27 -4.54 -30.52
C GLY A 531 5.82 -4.82 -30.11
N ALA A 532 4.92 -3.85 -30.26
CA ALA A 532 3.53 -3.96 -29.82
C ALA A 532 2.64 -4.76 -30.79
N MET A 533 2.98 -4.78 -32.09
CA MET A 533 2.19 -5.48 -33.10
C MET A 533 2.36 -7.01 -33.04
N THR A 534 3.53 -7.51 -32.62
CA THR A 534 3.80 -8.96 -32.59
C THR A 534 3.10 -9.68 -31.44
N ALA A 535 2.92 -9.02 -30.29
CA ALA A 535 2.23 -9.60 -29.14
C ALA A 535 0.70 -9.66 -29.32
N TYR A 536 0.12 -8.68 -30.03
CA TYR A 536 -1.33 -8.63 -30.28
C TYR A 536 -1.79 -9.68 -31.30
N VAL A 537 -0.98 -9.97 -32.32
CA VAL A 537 -1.29 -10.97 -33.35
C VAL A 537 -1.22 -12.40 -32.79
N LEU A 538 -0.34 -12.69 -31.82
CA LEU A 538 -0.25 -14.02 -31.19
C LEU A 538 -1.40 -14.27 -30.19
N ALA A 539 -1.97 -13.22 -29.61
CA ALA A 539 -3.07 -13.31 -28.64
C ALA A 539 -4.44 -13.61 -29.30
N THR A 540 -4.61 -13.28 -30.57
CA THR A 540 -5.89 -13.36 -31.29
C THR A 540 -6.01 -14.53 -32.27
N LEU A 541 -4.97 -15.35 -32.42
CA LEU A 541 -5.01 -16.52 -33.31
C LEU A 541 -5.81 -17.69 -32.71
N PRO A 542 -6.61 -18.42 -33.52
CA PRO A 542 -7.29 -19.63 -33.10
C PRO A 542 -6.31 -20.70 -32.58
N PRO A 543 -6.70 -21.53 -31.58
CA PRO A 543 -5.81 -22.50 -30.94
C PRO A 543 -5.05 -23.41 -31.92
N ALA A 544 -5.69 -23.85 -33.00
CA ALA A 544 -5.09 -24.73 -34.00
C ALA A 544 -3.90 -24.12 -34.79
N LEU A 545 -3.74 -22.79 -34.79
CA LEU A 545 -2.64 -22.09 -35.43
C LEU A 545 -1.47 -21.80 -34.47
N ARG A 546 -1.71 -21.80 -33.15
CA ARG A 546 -0.65 -21.66 -32.14
C ARG A 546 0.25 -22.90 -32.08
N ASP A 547 -0.33 -24.08 -32.27
CA ASP A 547 0.43 -25.33 -32.13
C ASP A 547 1.36 -25.59 -33.32
N ARG A 548 1.07 -25.04 -34.51
CA ARG A 548 1.96 -25.13 -35.69
C ARG A 548 3.15 -24.17 -35.69
N LEU A 549 3.17 -23.20 -34.78
CA LEU A 549 4.29 -22.24 -34.63
C LEU A 549 5.27 -22.64 -33.52
N ARG A 550 5.05 -23.80 -32.88
CA ARG A 550 5.90 -24.36 -31.82
C ARG A 550 6.79 -25.52 -32.27
N ASP A 551 6.62 -26.00 -33.49
CA ASP A 551 7.59 -26.85 -34.22
C ASP A 551 8.40 -25.99 -35.18
#